data_AF-A0AAJ0BCM0-F1
#
_entry.id   AF-A0AAJ0BCM0-F1
#
_cell.length_a   1.000
_cell.length_b   1.000
_cell.length_c   1.000
_cell.angle_alpha   90.00
_cell.angle_beta   90.00
_cell.angle_gamma   90.00
#
_symmetry.space_group_name_H-M   'P 1'
#
loop_
_entity.id
_entity.type
_entity.pdbx_description
1 polymer ?
#
loop_
_entity_poly.entity_id
_entity_poly.type
_entity_poly.pdbx_seq_one_letter_code
_entity_poly.pdbx_strand_id
1 'polypeptide(L)'
;MDTTLPEPTLTLTLPSLHDGLALDCRVYHPPSLAASPKSPTWRKHAAIIAHPYAPLGGCCDDPVVETIASSLLRLGFLVGTFNFRGANGSAGRTSWTSKAETADYMSFVGFITHYVHFLDPFRPLLNEPVAGSQNMARPRLSVEPLSSPATSGIPILLLGGYSYGAMITTNLPSVESILAPFAMPARESPAAEIRQRAQHLAEMQNTVLGSARAAAIEHQSGRAVRKSLGVRVGGDEDNRKSHDSRRSFSVDLEDRLHRGMSDLKTKTRIGHKKRALSEGLGAQAGQSEAAPDRGETESLARIPGRTIYRPAYLLVSPLQGVVTNLATMSLPSALSRRGPIRSFSWSSSSSSTPEKNEASEIDHSREAELKLTLNPTLAIYGDRDGFVPVRKLRDWRSRLEAVPHSQFRAHEVSGAGHFWFQGNAAPIMRDAVRAFAESILEDHDLNE
;
A
#
# COMPACT_ATOMS: atom_id res chain seq x y z
N MET A 1 -19.30 -8.08 20.18
CA MET A 1 -17.83 -8.21 20.22
C MET A 1 -17.32 -7.40 19.05
N ASP A 2 -16.52 -6.38 19.33
CA ASP A 2 -16.27 -5.23 18.43
C ASP A 2 -15.98 -5.61 16.98
N THR A 3 -16.86 -5.14 16.10
CA THR A 3 -16.74 -5.25 14.64
C THR A 3 -15.88 -4.15 14.05
N THR A 4 -15.41 -3.22 14.87
CA THR A 4 -14.71 -2.00 14.46
C THR A 4 -13.23 -2.27 14.23
N LEU A 5 -12.59 -1.38 13.48
CA LEU A 5 -11.15 -1.39 13.28
C LEU A 5 -10.48 -0.74 14.51
N PRO A 6 -9.38 -1.29 15.05
CA PRO A 6 -8.64 -0.62 16.12
C PRO A 6 -7.98 0.67 15.62
N GLU A 7 -7.46 1.49 16.54
CA GLU A 7 -6.63 2.63 16.16
C GLU A 7 -5.43 2.18 15.28
N PRO A 8 -5.07 2.97 14.25
CA PRO A 8 -3.97 2.63 13.37
C PRO A 8 -2.65 2.56 14.14
N THR A 9 -1.85 1.55 13.83
CA THR A 9 -0.50 1.39 14.38
C THR A 9 0.46 2.43 13.81
N LEU A 10 0.30 2.76 12.53
CA LEU A 10 1.00 3.85 11.87
C LEU A 10 0.00 4.75 11.16
N THR A 11 0.15 6.06 11.34
CA THR A 11 -0.45 7.09 10.50
C THR A 11 0.69 7.88 9.89
N LEU A 12 0.72 7.99 8.57
CA LEU A 12 1.82 8.60 7.84
C LEU A 12 1.33 9.23 6.54
N THR A 13 2.17 10.10 5.98
CA THR A 13 1.98 10.61 4.63
C THR A 13 2.93 9.89 3.67
N LEU A 14 2.55 9.67 2.41
CA LEU A 14 3.42 9.17 1.35
C LEU A 14 3.32 10.03 0.08
N PRO A 15 4.40 10.19 -0.71
CA PRO A 15 4.32 10.85 -2.00
C PRO A 15 3.65 9.95 -3.06
N SER A 16 2.82 10.52 -3.91
CA SER A 16 2.28 9.83 -5.09
C SER A 16 3.38 9.55 -6.12
N LEU A 17 3.36 8.37 -6.74
CA LEU A 17 4.23 8.06 -7.88
C LEU A 17 3.90 8.92 -9.11
N HIS A 18 2.72 9.52 -9.17
CA HIS A 18 2.30 10.36 -10.31
C HIS A 18 3.02 11.72 -10.31
N ASP A 19 3.01 12.41 -9.16
CA ASP A 19 3.36 13.83 -9.06
C ASP A 19 3.92 14.22 -7.69
N GLY A 20 4.19 13.26 -6.81
CA GLY A 20 4.73 13.51 -5.47
C GLY A 20 3.72 14.09 -4.47
N LEU A 21 2.43 14.16 -4.82
CA LEU A 21 1.40 14.65 -3.90
C LEU A 21 1.33 13.80 -2.63
N ALA A 22 1.13 14.48 -1.50
CA ALA A 22 0.98 13.86 -0.19
C ALA A 22 -0.33 13.04 -0.10
N LEU A 23 -0.22 11.76 0.25
CA LEU A 23 -1.31 10.83 0.50
C LEU A 23 -1.35 10.47 1.98
N ASP A 24 -2.52 10.58 2.62
CA ASP A 24 -2.77 10.12 3.99
C ASP A 24 -2.94 8.60 4.01
N CYS A 25 -2.13 7.92 4.82
CA CYS A 25 -2.02 6.46 4.86
C CYS A 25 -2.01 5.95 6.30
N ARG A 26 -2.62 4.78 6.50
CA ARG A 26 -2.75 4.12 7.80
C ARG A 26 -2.41 2.64 7.68
N VAL A 27 -1.71 2.11 8.69
CA VAL A 27 -1.34 0.69 8.78
C VAL A 27 -1.80 0.12 10.11
N TYR A 28 -2.36 -1.09 10.07
CA TYR A 28 -2.87 -1.82 11.24
C TYR A 28 -2.11 -3.13 11.37
N HIS A 29 -1.46 -3.34 12.52
CA HIS A 29 -0.75 -4.57 12.80
C HIS A 29 -1.69 -5.67 13.30
N PRO A 30 -1.60 -6.91 12.77
CA PRO A 30 -2.39 -8.02 13.26
C PRO A 30 -1.98 -8.40 14.69
N PRO A 31 -2.85 -9.12 15.44
CA PRO A 31 -2.53 -9.61 16.78
C PRO A 31 -1.25 -10.47 16.86
N SER A 32 -0.83 -11.11 15.76
CA SER A 32 0.43 -11.87 15.68
C SER A 32 1.67 -11.01 15.89
N LEU A 33 1.59 -9.71 15.60
CA LEU A 33 2.65 -8.74 15.84
C LEU A 33 2.61 -8.14 17.26
N ALA A 34 1.58 -8.41 18.05
CA ALA A 34 1.53 -7.95 19.43
C ALA A 34 2.65 -8.56 20.28
N ALA A 35 3.07 -7.84 21.32
CA ALA A 35 4.09 -8.27 22.28
C ALA A 35 3.61 -9.37 23.25
N SER A 36 2.80 -10.31 22.77
CA SER A 36 2.38 -11.49 23.54
C SER A 36 3.28 -12.67 23.19
N PRO A 37 3.90 -13.33 24.18
CA PRO A 37 4.70 -14.55 23.94
C PRO A 37 3.90 -15.72 23.38
N LYS A 38 2.56 -15.65 23.43
CA LYS A 38 1.64 -16.64 22.87
C LYS A 38 1.17 -16.30 21.45
N SER A 39 1.59 -15.18 20.89
CA SER A 39 1.18 -14.79 19.54
C SER A 39 1.76 -15.77 18.51
N PRO A 40 0.97 -16.19 17.51
CA PRO A 40 1.47 -17.04 16.43
C PRO A 40 2.54 -16.29 15.63
N THR A 41 3.41 -17.04 14.94
CA THR A 41 4.41 -16.46 14.03
C THR A 41 3.72 -15.68 12.93
N TRP A 42 4.11 -14.42 12.74
CA TRP A 42 3.55 -13.60 11.67
C TRP A 42 4.11 -14.05 10.31
N ARG A 43 3.21 -14.42 9.40
CA ARG A 43 3.55 -14.97 8.07
C ARG A 43 3.62 -13.91 6.97
N LYS A 44 3.72 -12.64 7.33
CA LYS A 44 3.87 -11.52 6.38
C LYS A 44 2.73 -11.33 5.38
N HIS A 45 1.57 -11.97 5.56
CA HIS A 45 0.39 -11.67 4.76
C HIS A 45 -0.02 -10.20 4.94
N ALA A 46 -0.32 -9.52 3.83
CA ALA A 46 -0.69 -8.13 3.81
C ALA A 46 -1.93 -7.89 2.94
N ALA A 47 -2.75 -6.92 3.31
CA ALA A 47 -3.93 -6.52 2.57
C ALA A 47 -4.03 -5.00 2.49
N ILE A 48 -4.47 -4.47 1.35
CA ILE A 48 -4.71 -3.04 1.16
C ILE A 48 -6.12 -2.83 0.67
N ILE A 49 -6.89 -1.96 1.33
CA ILE A 49 -8.28 -1.68 0.98
C ILE A 49 -8.44 -0.20 0.61
N ALA A 50 -8.78 0.03 -0.64
CA ALA A 50 -9.07 1.35 -1.21
C ALA A 50 -10.53 1.75 -1.01
N HIS A 51 -10.76 3.04 -0.77
CA HIS A 51 -12.03 3.60 -0.37
C HIS A 51 -12.92 4.05 -1.56
N PRO A 52 -14.22 4.38 -1.34
CA PRO A 52 -15.12 4.80 -2.41
C PRO A 52 -14.88 6.25 -2.83
N TYR A 53 -15.65 6.75 -3.80
CA TYR A 53 -15.37 8.00 -4.50
C TYR A 53 -15.27 9.23 -3.55
N ALA A 54 -14.10 9.88 -3.53
CA ALA A 54 -13.79 10.97 -2.61
C ALA A 54 -14.76 12.18 -2.70
N PRO A 55 -15.13 12.67 -3.91
CA PRO A 55 -16.03 13.81 -4.04
C PRO A 55 -17.45 13.58 -3.49
N LEU A 56 -17.86 12.33 -3.27
CA LEU A 56 -19.13 11.98 -2.62
C LEU A 56 -18.95 11.64 -1.13
N GLY A 57 -17.86 12.09 -0.51
CA GLY A 57 -17.56 11.87 0.90
C GLY A 57 -16.81 10.57 1.19
N GLY A 58 -16.39 9.82 0.16
CA GLY A 58 -15.63 8.60 0.34
C GLY A 58 -14.23 8.84 0.94
N CYS A 59 -13.87 8.09 1.96
CA CYS A 59 -12.54 8.10 2.57
C CYS A 59 -12.27 6.76 3.26
N CYS A 60 -11.05 6.55 3.75
CA CYS A 60 -10.67 5.32 4.44
C CYS A 60 -11.48 5.02 5.72
N ASP A 61 -12.21 6.01 6.26
CA ASP A 61 -13.15 5.88 7.38
C ASP A 61 -14.55 5.39 6.97
N ASP A 62 -14.73 4.97 5.71
CA ASP A 62 -16.01 4.43 5.23
C ASP A 62 -16.38 3.10 5.95
N PRO A 63 -17.64 2.91 6.41
CA PRO A 63 -18.04 1.73 7.17
C PRO A 63 -17.86 0.39 6.43
N VAL A 64 -17.96 0.39 5.09
CA VAL A 64 -17.73 -0.82 4.28
C VAL A 64 -16.23 -1.13 4.27
N VAL A 65 -15.38 -0.12 4.09
CA VAL A 65 -13.92 -0.26 4.18
C VAL A 65 -13.51 -0.78 5.56
N GLU A 66 -14.07 -0.19 6.63
CA GLU A 66 -13.81 -0.61 8.01
C GLU A 66 -14.19 -2.09 8.24
N THR A 67 -15.37 -2.49 7.77
CA THR A 67 -15.86 -3.87 7.90
C THR A 67 -14.95 -4.88 7.20
N ILE A 68 -14.48 -4.55 5.99
CA ILE A 68 -13.56 -5.39 5.21
C ILE A 68 -12.19 -5.45 5.90
N ALA A 69 -11.61 -4.28 6.22
CA ALA A 69 -10.30 -4.16 6.85
C ALA A 69 -10.25 -4.89 8.20
N SER A 70 -11.29 -4.74 9.04
CA SER A 70 -11.38 -5.39 10.34
C SER A 70 -11.49 -6.91 10.21
N SER A 71 -12.15 -7.40 9.15
CA SER A 71 -12.25 -8.84 8.87
C SER A 71 -10.90 -9.43 8.45
N LEU A 72 -10.16 -8.75 7.58
CA LEU A 72 -8.83 -9.20 7.15
C LEU A 72 -7.80 -9.12 8.28
N LEU A 73 -7.85 -8.07 9.11
CA LEU A 73 -6.95 -7.90 10.25
C LEU A 73 -7.09 -9.04 11.27
N ARG A 74 -8.33 -9.47 11.54
CA ARG A 74 -8.62 -10.61 12.43
C ARG A 74 -8.11 -11.94 11.89
N LEU A 75 -8.03 -12.11 10.57
CA LEU A 75 -7.45 -13.29 9.92
C LEU A 75 -5.91 -13.27 9.88
N GLY A 76 -5.27 -12.24 10.44
CA GLY A 76 -3.81 -12.17 10.57
C GLY A 76 -3.10 -11.41 9.44
N PHE A 77 -3.83 -10.76 8.54
CA PHE A 77 -3.24 -9.84 7.57
C PHE A 77 -2.75 -8.56 8.26
N LEU A 78 -1.59 -8.05 7.82
CA LEU A 78 -1.25 -6.64 8.01
C LEU A 78 -2.10 -5.80 7.04
N VAL A 79 -2.93 -4.92 7.58
CA VAL A 79 -3.90 -4.19 6.76
C VAL A 79 -3.43 -2.75 6.58
N GLY A 80 -3.44 -2.28 5.34
CA GLY A 80 -3.25 -0.88 4.97
C GLY A 80 -4.55 -0.27 4.46
N THR A 81 -4.84 0.96 4.87
CA THR A 81 -5.87 1.81 4.27
C THR A 81 -5.26 3.17 3.97
N PHE A 82 -5.69 3.84 2.91
CA PHE A 82 -5.17 5.15 2.53
C PHE A 82 -6.26 5.97 1.90
N ASN A 83 -6.06 7.29 1.82
CA ASN A 83 -6.91 8.21 1.09
C ASN A 83 -6.28 8.50 -0.27
N PHE A 84 -7.02 8.32 -1.36
CA PHE A 84 -6.64 8.83 -2.67
C PHE A 84 -6.49 10.35 -2.64
N ARG A 85 -5.80 10.91 -3.63
CA ARG A 85 -5.77 12.35 -3.84
C ARG A 85 -7.17 12.99 -3.76
N GLY A 86 -7.27 14.10 -3.03
CA GLY A 86 -8.53 14.82 -2.81
C GLY A 86 -9.52 14.20 -1.83
N ALA A 87 -9.21 13.05 -1.21
CA ALA A 87 -9.90 12.58 -0.01
C ALA A 87 -9.17 13.05 1.25
N ASN A 88 -9.90 13.14 2.36
CA ASN A 88 -9.45 13.47 3.71
C ASN A 88 -7.93 13.34 3.96
N GLY A 89 -7.27 14.40 4.40
CA GLY A 89 -5.81 14.39 4.69
C GLY A 89 -4.88 14.30 3.46
N SER A 90 -5.33 13.71 2.34
CA SER A 90 -4.57 13.65 1.10
C SER A 90 -4.70 14.95 0.30
N ALA A 91 -3.59 15.38 -0.29
CA ALA A 91 -3.52 16.57 -1.12
C ALA A 91 -4.19 16.35 -2.49
N GLY A 92 -4.34 17.44 -3.26
CA GLY A 92 -4.79 17.39 -4.64
C GLY A 92 -6.31 17.23 -4.80
N ARG A 93 -6.73 16.68 -5.94
CA ARG A 93 -8.13 16.48 -6.33
C ARG A 93 -8.25 15.18 -7.13
N THR A 94 -9.39 14.52 -6.99
CA THR A 94 -9.70 13.32 -7.76
C THR A 94 -9.84 13.65 -9.25
N SER A 95 -9.23 12.81 -10.08
CA SER A 95 -9.31 12.79 -11.53
C SER A 95 -10.33 11.77 -12.00
N TRP A 96 -10.95 12.04 -13.15
CA TRP A 96 -11.84 11.09 -13.80
C TRP A 96 -11.08 10.03 -14.63
N THR A 97 -9.80 10.24 -14.92
CA THR A 97 -9.00 9.34 -15.77
C THR A 97 -8.50 8.10 -15.04
N SER A 98 -8.60 8.05 -13.72
CA SER A 98 -8.06 7.00 -12.83
C SER A 98 -6.53 6.81 -12.84
N LYS A 99 -5.79 7.40 -13.80
CA LYS A 99 -4.33 7.23 -13.93
C LYS A 99 -3.58 7.68 -12.67
N ALA A 100 -4.00 8.81 -12.11
CA ALA A 100 -3.34 9.41 -10.98
C ALA A 100 -3.68 8.66 -9.68
N GLU A 101 -4.92 8.21 -9.53
CA GLU A 101 -5.37 7.36 -8.41
C GLU A 101 -4.77 5.95 -8.47
N THR A 102 -4.59 5.38 -9.66
CA THR A 102 -3.83 4.13 -9.87
C THR A 102 -2.41 4.28 -9.36
N ALA A 103 -1.73 5.38 -9.70
CA ALA A 103 -0.39 5.67 -9.19
C ALA A 103 -0.35 5.93 -7.68
N ASP A 104 -1.39 6.54 -7.10
CA ASP A 104 -1.53 6.70 -5.64
C ASP A 104 -1.62 5.34 -4.94
N TYR A 105 -2.40 4.41 -5.49
CA TYR A 105 -2.50 3.05 -4.97
C TYR A 105 -1.13 2.35 -5.10
N MET A 106 -0.47 2.45 -6.25
CA MET A 106 0.87 1.88 -6.46
C MET A 106 1.91 2.41 -5.46
N SER A 107 1.86 3.70 -5.10
CA SER A 107 2.70 4.26 -4.01
C SER A 107 2.53 3.47 -2.72
N PHE A 108 1.29 3.22 -2.33
CA PHE A 108 1.00 2.56 -1.06
C PHE A 108 1.28 1.05 -1.09
N VAL A 109 1.06 0.38 -2.22
CA VAL A 109 1.52 -1.01 -2.44
C VAL A 109 3.05 -1.10 -2.29
N GLY A 110 3.78 -0.18 -2.92
CA GLY A 110 5.23 -0.06 -2.77
C GLY A 110 5.63 0.11 -1.31
N PHE A 111 4.99 1.02 -0.57
CA PHE A 111 5.26 1.18 0.85
C PHE A 111 5.02 -0.09 1.66
N ILE A 112 3.84 -0.71 1.57
CA ILE A 112 3.46 -1.87 2.39
C ILE A 112 4.39 -3.05 2.14
N THR A 113 4.69 -3.35 0.88
CA THR A 113 5.56 -4.48 0.51
C THR A 113 6.98 -4.32 1.06
N HIS A 114 7.54 -3.11 1.02
CA HIS A 114 8.86 -2.82 1.57
C HIS A 114 8.84 -2.76 3.11
N TYR A 115 7.78 -2.18 3.69
CA TYR A 115 7.60 -2.11 5.13
C TYR A 115 7.58 -3.52 5.73
N VAL A 116 6.76 -4.43 5.17
CA VAL A 116 6.66 -5.83 5.57
C VAL A 116 7.97 -6.61 5.34
N HIS A 117 8.71 -6.28 4.28
CA HIS A 117 10.01 -6.88 4.03
C HIS A 117 11.00 -6.59 5.17
N PHE A 118 11.11 -5.32 5.58
CA PHE A 118 12.02 -4.88 6.65
C PHE A 118 11.48 -5.13 8.06
N LEU A 119 10.17 -5.40 8.22
CA LEU A 119 9.59 -5.74 9.51
C LEU A 119 10.00 -7.18 9.90
N ASP A 120 10.79 -7.28 10.96
CA ASP A 120 11.25 -8.52 11.57
C ASP A 120 11.35 -8.34 13.10
N PRO A 121 10.21 -8.37 13.81
CA PRO A 121 10.17 -8.16 15.25
C PRO A 121 10.57 -9.42 16.04
N PHE A 122 10.85 -10.53 15.35
CA PHE A 122 11.25 -11.80 15.94
C PHE A 122 12.76 -12.03 15.86
N ARG A 123 13.50 -11.16 15.14
CA ARG A 123 14.95 -11.22 15.11
C ARG A 123 15.49 -11.12 16.54
N PRO A 124 16.30 -12.08 17.01
CA PRO A 124 17.03 -11.91 18.25
C PRO A 124 17.84 -10.62 18.14
N LEU A 125 17.71 -9.70 19.09
CA LEU A 125 18.63 -8.58 19.23
C LEU A 125 20.01 -9.19 19.55
N LEU A 126 20.74 -9.58 18.51
CA LEU A 126 22.13 -10.00 18.65
C LEU A 126 22.93 -8.75 18.99
N ASN A 127 23.17 -8.56 20.29
CA ASN A 127 24.18 -7.69 20.88
C ASN A 127 24.43 -6.37 20.12
N GLU A 128 23.66 -5.33 20.48
CA GLU A 128 24.18 -3.97 20.37
C GLU A 128 25.51 -3.90 21.14
N PRO A 129 26.63 -3.50 20.51
CA PRO A 129 27.87 -3.30 21.24
C PRO A 129 27.65 -2.13 22.20
N VAL A 130 27.51 -2.45 23.49
CA VAL A 130 27.63 -1.46 24.55
C VAL A 130 28.98 -0.78 24.37
N ALA A 131 28.95 0.47 23.93
CA ALA A 131 30.12 1.34 23.88
C ALA A 131 30.65 1.48 25.31
N GLY A 132 31.61 0.64 25.71
CA GLY A 132 32.16 0.71 27.06
C GLY A 132 33.00 -0.43 27.61
N SER A 133 33.21 -1.56 26.92
CA SER A 133 34.08 -2.62 27.46
C SER A 133 35.21 -3.00 26.52
N GLN A 134 36.40 -2.48 26.82
CA GLN A 134 37.65 -2.84 26.17
C GLN A 134 38.04 -4.29 26.50
N ASN A 135 38.65 -4.94 25.50
CA ASN A 135 39.50 -6.13 25.59
C ASN A 135 38.91 -7.45 26.12
N MET A 136 38.52 -8.33 25.19
CA MET A 136 39.15 -9.66 25.12
C MET A 136 38.93 -10.28 23.73
N ALA A 137 40.04 -10.63 23.07
CA ALA A 137 40.03 -11.38 21.82
C ALA A 137 39.37 -12.75 22.01
N ARG A 138 38.37 -13.08 21.18
CA ARG A 138 37.87 -14.45 21.00
C ARG A 138 37.62 -14.76 19.52
N PRO A 139 37.73 -16.04 19.12
CA PRO A 139 37.98 -16.43 17.74
C PRO A 139 36.76 -16.15 16.86
N ARG A 140 37.02 -15.67 15.64
CA ARG A 140 36.01 -15.54 14.58
C ARG A 140 35.57 -16.94 14.15
N LEU A 141 34.49 -17.46 14.75
CA LEU A 141 33.69 -18.46 14.09
C LEU A 141 32.93 -17.74 12.97
N SER A 142 33.17 -18.16 11.73
CA SER A 142 32.38 -17.79 10.56
C SER A 142 30.93 -18.19 10.80
N VAL A 143 30.12 -17.23 11.25
CA VAL A 143 28.67 -17.37 11.31
C VAL A 143 28.17 -17.13 9.89
N GLU A 144 27.97 -18.23 9.16
CA GLU A 144 27.04 -18.29 8.03
C GLU A 144 25.75 -17.54 8.42
N PRO A 145 25.16 -16.70 7.55
CA PRO A 145 23.96 -15.96 7.90
C PRO A 145 22.87 -16.94 8.29
N LEU A 146 22.57 -17.02 9.58
CA LEU A 146 21.43 -17.76 10.12
C LEU A 146 20.21 -17.26 9.38
N SER A 147 19.76 -18.09 8.45
CA SER A 147 18.53 -17.93 7.73
C SER A 147 17.45 -17.68 8.78
N SER A 148 16.75 -16.55 8.67
CA SER A 148 15.56 -16.26 9.45
C SER A 148 14.71 -17.54 9.51
N PRO A 149 14.10 -17.90 10.66
CA PRO A 149 13.28 -19.10 10.75
C PRO A 149 12.31 -19.05 9.58
N ALA A 150 12.43 -20.04 8.68
CA ALA A 150 11.72 -20.09 7.43
C ALA A 150 10.24 -19.84 7.73
N THR A 151 9.73 -18.68 7.32
CA THR A 151 8.29 -18.51 7.21
C THR A 151 7.93 -19.49 6.12
N SER A 152 7.35 -20.61 6.53
CA SER A 152 6.85 -21.59 5.58
C SER A 152 5.76 -20.85 4.80
N GLY A 153 5.99 -20.73 3.48
CA GLY A 153 5.06 -20.13 2.53
C GLY A 153 5.45 -18.81 1.87
N ILE A 154 4.93 -18.63 0.65
CA ILE A 154 4.99 -17.35 -0.09
C ILE A 154 3.84 -16.46 0.43
N PRO A 155 4.13 -15.34 1.12
CA PRO A 155 3.09 -14.50 1.71
C PRO A 155 2.08 -13.99 0.69
N ILE A 156 0.88 -13.68 1.16
CA ILE A 156 -0.22 -13.21 0.32
C ILE A 156 -0.25 -11.69 0.34
N LEU A 157 -0.40 -11.07 -0.83
CA LEU A 157 -0.71 -9.65 -0.97
C LEU A 157 -2.11 -9.49 -1.56
N LEU A 158 -3.08 -9.15 -0.71
CA LEU A 158 -4.46 -8.90 -1.12
C LEU A 158 -4.64 -7.41 -1.46
N LEU A 159 -4.93 -7.11 -2.72
CA LEU A 159 -5.25 -5.76 -3.18
C LEU A 159 -6.74 -5.65 -3.39
N GLY A 160 -7.41 -4.79 -2.63
CA GLY A 160 -8.85 -4.65 -2.68
C GLY A 160 -9.34 -3.22 -2.71
N GLY A 161 -10.62 -3.08 -3.00
CA GLY A 161 -11.29 -1.80 -2.92
C GLY A 161 -12.80 -1.91 -2.93
N TYR A 162 -13.44 -0.82 -2.54
CA TYR A 162 -14.88 -0.66 -2.56
C TYR A 162 -15.29 0.44 -3.54
N SER A 163 -16.31 0.20 -4.37
CA SER A 163 -16.88 1.18 -5.32
C SER A 163 -15.80 1.72 -6.29
N TYR A 164 -15.53 3.03 -6.25
CA TYR A 164 -14.43 3.66 -6.99
C TYR A 164 -13.08 3.01 -6.67
N GLY A 165 -12.79 2.67 -5.41
CA GLY A 165 -11.58 1.93 -5.05
C GLY A 165 -11.51 0.55 -5.71
N ALA A 166 -12.64 -0.14 -5.89
CA ALA A 166 -12.69 -1.41 -6.63
C ALA A 166 -12.45 -1.21 -8.14
N MET A 167 -12.92 -0.10 -8.70
CA MET A 167 -12.62 0.29 -10.08
C MET A 167 -11.12 0.55 -10.26
N ILE A 168 -10.50 1.33 -9.37
CA ILE A 168 -9.04 1.54 -9.40
C ILE A 168 -8.30 0.20 -9.25
N THR A 169 -8.74 -0.66 -8.32
CA THR A 169 -8.15 -2.00 -8.13
C THR A 169 -8.21 -2.86 -9.39
N THR A 170 -9.30 -2.76 -10.15
CA THR A 170 -9.43 -3.45 -11.44
C THR A 170 -8.40 -2.93 -12.43
N ASN A 171 -8.18 -1.62 -12.47
CA ASN A 171 -7.26 -0.95 -13.41
C ASN A 171 -5.77 -1.02 -13.01
N LEU A 172 -5.44 -1.56 -11.82
CA LEU A 172 -4.05 -1.74 -11.43
C LEU A 172 -3.34 -2.71 -12.39
N PRO A 173 -2.05 -2.50 -12.71
CA PRO A 173 -1.28 -3.50 -13.42
C PRO A 173 -0.94 -4.70 -12.50
N SER A 174 -0.18 -5.66 -12.99
CA SER A 174 0.30 -6.80 -12.18
C SER A 174 1.17 -6.32 -11.01
N VAL A 175 1.25 -7.10 -9.92
CA VAL A 175 2.10 -6.74 -8.77
C VAL A 175 3.57 -6.60 -9.18
N GLU A 176 4.04 -7.35 -10.16
CA GLU A 176 5.40 -7.20 -10.71
C GLU A 176 5.60 -5.80 -11.32
N SER A 177 4.68 -5.37 -12.18
CA SER A 177 4.68 -4.02 -12.78
C SER A 177 4.56 -2.91 -11.73
N ILE A 178 3.76 -3.11 -10.68
CA ILE A 178 3.65 -2.16 -9.56
C ILE A 178 4.99 -2.00 -8.82
N LEU A 179 5.73 -3.10 -8.64
CA LEU A 179 6.97 -3.12 -7.86
C LEU A 179 8.22 -2.79 -8.70
N ALA A 180 8.12 -2.76 -10.03
CA ALA A 180 9.23 -2.44 -10.92
C ALA A 180 9.87 -1.06 -10.67
N PRO A 181 9.11 0.05 -10.49
CA PRO A 181 9.67 1.36 -10.18
C PRO A 181 10.47 1.40 -8.87
N PHE A 182 10.17 0.49 -7.94
CA PHE A 182 10.83 0.39 -6.65
C PHE A 182 12.09 -0.49 -6.70
N ALA A 183 12.44 -1.14 -7.81
CA ALA A 183 13.61 -2.03 -7.84
C ALA A 183 14.93 -1.26 -7.65
N MET A 184 15.12 -0.18 -8.42
CA MET A 184 16.30 0.70 -8.38
C MET A 184 15.89 2.15 -8.67
N PRO A 185 15.11 2.80 -7.79
CA PRO A 185 14.62 4.14 -8.03
C PRO A 185 15.74 5.18 -7.93
N ALA A 186 15.65 6.25 -8.71
CA ALA A 186 16.51 7.43 -8.57
C ALA A 186 16.33 8.03 -7.15
N ARG A 187 17.42 8.43 -6.49
CA ARG A 187 17.41 8.89 -5.08
C ARG A 187 16.39 9.98 -4.76
N GLU A 188 16.10 10.88 -5.70
CA GLU A 188 15.18 12.00 -5.51
C GLU A 188 13.75 11.70 -5.99
N SER A 189 13.46 10.47 -6.42
CA SER A 189 12.13 10.08 -6.90
C SER A 189 11.17 9.74 -5.75
N PRO A 190 9.85 9.89 -5.94
CA PRO A 190 8.84 9.42 -4.98
C PRO A 190 9.03 7.95 -4.58
N ALA A 191 9.43 7.09 -5.51
CA ALA A 191 9.67 5.67 -5.25
C ALA A 191 10.84 5.43 -4.28
N ALA A 192 11.91 6.22 -4.37
CA ALA A 192 13.04 6.15 -3.43
C ALA A 192 12.62 6.62 -2.03
N GLU A 193 11.90 7.74 -1.97
CA GLU A 193 11.37 8.27 -0.71
C GLU A 193 10.44 7.27 -0.01
N ILE A 194 9.51 6.66 -0.74
CA ILE A 194 8.63 5.60 -0.22
C ILE A 194 9.44 4.44 0.37
N ARG A 195 10.46 3.96 -0.35
CA ARG A 195 11.31 2.85 0.13
C ARG A 195 12.04 3.20 1.42
N GLN A 196 12.64 4.38 1.48
CA GLN A 196 13.35 4.84 2.67
C GLN A 196 12.41 5.03 3.85
N ARG A 197 11.23 5.62 3.64
CA ARG A 197 10.20 5.75 4.68
C ARG A 197 9.74 4.38 5.19
N ALA A 198 9.51 3.43 4.29
CA ALA A 198 9.10 2.06 4.65
C ALA A 198 10.16 1.36 5.50
N GLN A 199 11.44 1.45 5.11
CA GLN A 199 12.54 0.88 5.88
C GLN A 199 12.66 1.53 7.26
N HIS A 200 12.70 2.85 7.32
CA HIS A 200 12.87 3.59 8.58
C HIS A 200 11.76 3.26 9.58
N LEU A 201 10.49 3.28 9.14
CA LEU A 201 9.36 2.96 10.02
C LEU A 201 9.36 1.49 10.45
N ALA A 202 9.80 0.57 9.59
CA ALA A 202 9.92 -0.84 9.96
C ALA A 202 11.01 -1.06 11.02
N GLU A 203 12.17 -0.42 10.88
CA GLU A 203 13.27 -0.47 11.86
C GLU A 203 12.85 0.09 13.24
N MET A 204 12.12 1.22 13.23
CA MET A 204 11.53 1.77 14.45
C MET A 204 10.56 0.78 15.10
N GLN A 205 9.68 0.16 14.31
CA GLN A 205 8.71 -0.81 14.82
C GLN A 205 9.37 -2.11 15.30
N ASN A 206 10.43 -2.58 14.65
CA ASN A 206 11.21 -3.72 15.13
C ASN A 206 11.78 -3.46 16.53
N THR A 207 12.27 -2.24 16.78
CA THR A 207 12.79 -1.83 18.10
C THR A 207 11.68 -1.82 19.16
N VAL A 208 10.53 -1.21 18.84
CA VAL A 208 9.38 -1.13 19.75
C VAL A 208 8.82 -2.53 20.06
N LEU A 209 8.58 -3.35 19.04
CA LEU A 209 8.02 -4.68 19.20
C LEU A 209 8.99 -5.65 19.88
N GLY A 210 10.29 -5.57 19.52
CA GLY A 210 11.34 -6.38 20.12
C GLY A 210 11.50 -6.10 21.61
N SER A 211 11.58 -4.82 21.99
CA SER A 211 11.68 -4.41 23.41
C SER A 211 10.45 -4.79 24.22
N ALA A 212 9.24 -4.56 23.69
CA ALA A 212 8.00 -4.93 24.36
C ALA A 212 7.90 -6.45 24.57
N ARG A 213 8.35 -7.25 23.59
CA ARG A 213 8.38 -8.72 23.70
C ARG A 213 9.41 -9.20 24.71
N ALA A 214 10.62 -8.63 24.72
CA ALA A 214 11.64 -8.95 25.71
C ALA A 214 11.12 -8.72 27.14
N ALA A 215 10.50 -7.56 27.39
CA ALA A 215 9.87 -7.25 28.67
C ALA A 215 8.74 -8.23 29.03
N ALA A 216 7.91 -8.63 28.06
CA ALA A 216 6.84 -9.60 28.30
C ALA A 216 7.37 -11.00 28.70
N ILE A 217 8.50 -11.42 28.13
CA ILE A 217 9.18 -12.68 28.48
C ILE A 217 9.78 -12.59 29.89
N GLU A 218 10.46 -11.48 30.22
CA GLU A 218 11.01 -11.24 31.57
C GLU A 218 9.92 -11.23 32.65
N HIS A 219 8.77 -10.61 32.38
CA HIS A 219 7.63 -10.64 33.31
C HIS A 219 7.07 -12.04 33.52
N GLN A 220 7.13 -12.94 32.52
CA GLN A 220 6.71 -14.33 32.68
C GLN A 220 7.72 -15.15 33.48
N SER A 221 9.02 -14.97 33.23
CA SER A 221 10.08 -15.68 33.98
C SER A 221 10.15 -15.21 35.45
N GLY A 222 9.98 -13.91 35.71
CA GLY A 222 9.93 -13.35 37.07
C GLY A 222 8.70 -13.80 37.88
N ARG A 223 7.61 -14.20 37.22
CA ARG A 223 6.42 -14.78 37.89
C ARG A 223 6.61 -16.25 38.27
N ALA A 224 7.46 -16.99 37.54
CA ALA A 224 7.72 -18.40 37.81
C ALA A 224 8.67 -18.66 38.99
N VAL A 225 9.45 -17.66 39.43
CA VAL A 225 10.48 -17.82 40.49
C VAL A 225 9.96 -17.60 41.92
N ARG A 226 8.68 -17.23 42.12
CA ARG A 226 8.12 -17.13 43.48
C ARG A 226 7.59 -18.46 44.01
N LYS A 227 8.48 -19.46 44.17
CA LYS A 227 8.26 -20.57 45.12
C LYS A 227 8.85 -20.16 46.49
N SER A 228 7.93 -19.85 47.40
CA SER A 228 8.06 -19.72 48.87
C SER A 228 9.45 -19.55 49.49
N LEU A 229 9.78 -18.33 49.89
CA LEU A 229 10.42 -18.06 51.17
C LEU A 229 9.66 -16.89 51.80
N GLY A 230 8.86 -17.20 52.81
CA GLY A 230 8.05 -16.22 53.51
C GLY A 230 8.90 -15.41 54.46
N VAL A 231 8.87 -14.09 54.31
CA VAL A 231 9.08 -13.13 55.39
C VAL A 231 8.08 -12.00 55.17
N ARG A 232 7.13 -11.87 56.11
CA ARG A 232 6.22 -10.73 56.21
C ARG A 232 6.91 -9.70 57.11
N VAL A 233 7.26 -8.56 56.56
CA VAL A 233 7.57 -7.35 57.34
C VAL A 233 6.68 -6.25 56.79
N GLY A 234 5.80 -5.76 57.66
CA GLY A 234 4.85 -4.69 57.38
C GLY A 234 5.55 -3.34 57.27
N GLY A 235 4.90 -2.45 56.52
CA GLY A 235 5.30 -1.06 56.36
C GLY A 235 4.18 -0.35 55.60
N ASP A 236 3.35 0.31 56.36
CA ASP A 236 2.20 1.14 55.98
C ASP A 236 2.73 2.42 55.30
N GLU A 237 2.53 2.65 54.00
CA GLU A 237 2.62 3.99 53.38
C GLU A 237 1.71 4.12 52.15
N ASP A 238 0.75 5.03 52.30
CA ASP A 238 0.02 5.86 51.34
C ASP A 238 -0.27 5.40 49.90
N ASN A 239 -1.57 5.19 49.69
CA ASN A 239 -2.25 5.00 48.42
C ASN A 239 -2.26 6.29 47.58
N ARG A 240 -1.22 6.51 46.76
CA ARG A 240 -1.29 7.42 45.59
C ARG A 240 -1.69 6.63 44.35
N LYS A 241 -2.97 6.69 43.99
CA LYS A 241 -3.44 6.35 42.64
C LYS A 241 -2.88 7.37 41.65
N SER A 242 -1.82 7.02 40.91
CA SER A 242 -1.53 7.65 39.63
C SER A 242 -2.31 6.94 38.54
N HIS A 243 -3.45 7.51 38.20
CA HIS A 243 -3.98 7.38 36.85
C HIS A 243 -3.17 8.35 35.97
N ASP A 244 -2.95 7.96 34.72
CA ASP A 244 -2.39 8.76 33.62
C ASP A 244 -0.90 8.58 33.29
N SER A 245 -0.65 7.79 32.25
CA SER A 245 0.58 7.82 31.43
C SER A 245 0.30 7.14 30.08
N ARG A 246 -0.68 7.66 29.33
CA ARG A 246 -0.85 7.34 27.89
C ARG A 246 -1.16 8.56 27.03
N ARG A 247 -0.98 9.77 27.53
CA ARG A 247 -1.18 11.02 26.78
C ARG A 247 0.01 11.95 26.95
N SER A 248 1.07 11.73 26.17
CA SER A 248 2.10 12.77 25.96
C SER A 248 3.15 12.49 24.87
N PHE A 249 3.07 11.40 24.08
CA PHE A 249 4.14 11.11 23.09
C PHE A 249 3.79 11.42 21.62
N SER A 250 2.53 11.67 21.24
CA SER A 250 2.21 12.00 19.83
C SER A 250 2.40 13.48 19.50
N VAL A 251 2.02 14.39 20.41
CA VAL A 251 2.05 15.84 20.18
C VAL A 251 3.48 16.40 20.20
N ASP A 252 4.36 15.86 21.06
CA ASP A 252 5.74 16.36 21.20
C ASP A 252 6.69 15.83 20.09
N LEU A 253 6.26 14.82 19.32
CA LEU A 253 6.99 14.29 18.16
C LEU A 253 6.81 15.19 16.93
N GLU A 254 5.60 15.69 16.71
CA GLU A 254 5.24 16.54 15.56
C GLU A 254 5.92 17.91 15.64
N ASP A 255 6.08 18.42 16.86
CA ASP A 255 6.72 19.70 17.17
C ASP A 255 8.25 19.66 17.02
N ARG A 256 8.86 18.48 17.13
CA ARG A 256 10.30 18.26 16.87
C ARG A 256 10.58 18.06 15.38
N LEU A 257 9.62 17.52 14.62
CA LEU A 257 9.68 17.40 13.16
C LEU A 257 9.62 18.78 12.46
N HIS A 258 8.78 19.70 12.94
CA HIS A 258 8.69 21.06 12.39
C HIS A 258 9.94 21.91 12.64
N ARG A 259 10.61 21.73 13.78
CA ARG A 259 11.89 22.41 14.08
C ARG A 259 13.04 21.90 13.23
N GLY A 260 13.14 20.59 12.99
CA GLY A 260 14.18 20.01 12.12
C GLY A 260 14.05 20.41 10.64
N MET A 261 12.83 20.65 10.15
CA MET A 261 12.57 21.03 8.75
C MET A 261 12.70 22.52 8.46
N SER A 262 12.72 23.38 9.49
CA SER A 262 12.85 24.83 9.32
C SER A 262 14.30 25.26 9.03
N ASP A 263 15.29 24.55 9.59
CA ASP A 263 16.72 24.80 9.34
C ASP A 263 17.20 24.31 7.97
N LEU A 264 16.48 23.36 7.34
CA LEU A 264 16.80 22.88 6.00
C LEU A 264 16.22 23.79 4.88
N LYS A 265 15.19 24.59 5.19
CA LYS A 265 14.54 25.50 4.23
C LYS A 265 15.18 26.89 4.13
N THR A 266 16.02 27.27 5.09
CA THR A 266 16.74 28.57 5.07
C THR A 266 18.05 28.52 4.27
N LYS A 267 18.59 27.34 3.95
CA LYS A 267 19.80 27.19 3.12
C LYS A 267 19.55 27.04 1.62
N THR A 268 18.31 26.85 1.16
CA THR A 268 17.97 26.66 -0.26
C THR A 268 17.28 27.86 -0.91
N ARG A 269 17.12 28.98 -0.18
CA ARG A 269 16.42 30.18 -0.66
C ARG A 269 17.34 31.36 -1.00
N ILE A 270 18.53 31.11 -1.54
CA ILE A 270 19.40 32.15 -2.14
C ILE A 270 19.51 31.97 -3.68
N GLY A 271 18.90 30.93 -4.25
CA GLY A 271 19.14 30.53 -5.64
C GLY A 271 18.11 30.94 -6.70
N HIS A 272 17.07 31.74 -6.45
CA HIS A 272 16.12 32.11 -7.53
C HIS A 272 15.46 33.48 -7.33
N LYS A 273 16.13 34.55 -7.78
CA LYS A 273 15.46 35.77 -8.27
C LYS A 273 16.44 36.64 -9.06
N LYS A 274 16.46 36.44 -10.38
CA LYS A 274 16.64 37.48 -11.43
C LYS A 274 16.87 36.80 -12.77
N ARG A 275 15.85 36.84 -13.64
CA ARG A 275 16.03 37.01 -15.08
C ARG A 275 14.69 37.27 -15.75
N ALA A 276 14.45 38.56 -15.98
CA ALA A 276 13.61 39.05 -17.06
C ALA A 276 14.31 40.28 -17.65
N LEU A 277 14.35 40.34 -18.97
CA LEU A 277 14.65 41.48 -19.86
C LEU A 277 16.13 41.90 -20.01
N SER A 278 16.71 41.54 -21.17
CA SER A 278 17.13 42.54 -22.19
C SER A 278 17.67 41.85 -23.45
N GLU A 279 17.19 42.30 -24.60
CA GLU A 279 17.68 42.04 -25.96
C GLU A 279 19.09 42.62 -26.20
N GLY A 280 19.76 42.14 -27.27
CA GLY A 280 20.70 42.96 -28.05
C GLY A 280 22.12 42.41 -28.23
N LEU A 281 22.36 41.86 -29.43
CA LEU A 281 23.56 42.00 -30.29
C LEU A 281 24.98 41.82 -29.72
N GLY A 282 25.78 40.95 -30.36
CA GLY A 282 27.24 41.17 -30.49
C GLY A 282 28.17 39.96 -30.28
N ALA A 283 28.53 39.32 -31.39
CA ALA A 283 29.83 38.73 -31.77
C ALA A 283 30.90 38.27 -30.74
N GLN A 284 31.30 37.01 -30.97
CA GLN A 284 32.68 36.48 -31.06
C GLN A 284 33.52 36.10 -29.82
N ALA A 285 33.85 34.80 -29.85
CA ALA A 285 35.15 34.17 -29.63
C ALA A 285 35.75 34.08 -28.21
N GLY A 286 35.91 32.84 -27.75
CA GLY A 286 36.89 32.53 -26.71
C GLY A 286 36.62 31.27 -25.90
N GLN A 287 37.27 30.17 -26.33
CA GLN A 287 37.86 29.13 -25.49
C GLN A 287 36.94 28.06 -24.87
N SER A 288 37.16 26.84 -25.34
CA SER A 288 36.76 25.59 -24.68
C SER A 288 37.32 25.53 -23.27
N GLU A 289 36.44 25.58 -22.28
CA GLU A 289 36.67 24.96 -20.97
C GLU A 289 35.73 23.76 -20.84
N ALA A 290 36.32 22.63 -20.45
CA ALA A 290 35.66 21.36 -20.27
C ALA A 290 34.46 21.49 -19.32
N ALA A 291 33.29 21.03 -19.78
CA ALA A 291 32.12 20.92 -18.92
C ALA A 291 32.44 19.94 -17.78
N PRO A 292 32.14 20.28 -16.51
CA PRO A 292 32.17 19.29 -15.45
C PRO A 292 31.03 18.30 -15.72
N ASP A 293 31.39 17.03 -15.68
CA ASP A 293 30.50 15.88 -15.78
C ASP A 293 29.31 16.07 -14.84
N ARG A 294 28.12 16.31 -15.41
CA ARG A 294 26.91 16.58 -14.63
C ARG A 294 26.37 15.25 -14.11
N GLY A 295 26.85 14.91 -12.91
CA GLY A 295 26.12 14.20 -11.87
C GLY A 295 25.45 12.91 -12.30
N GLU A 296 26.18 11.80 -12.15
CA GLU A 296 25.59 10.48 -11.97
C GLU A 296 24.45 10.59 -10.96
N THR A 297 23.21 10.49 -11.44
CA THR A 297 22.04 10.52 -10.56
C THR A 297 22.00 9.17 -9.85
N GLU A 298 22.75 9.07 -8.74
CA GLU A 298 22.91 7.83 -7.99
C GLU A 298 21.52 7.25 -7.67
N SER A 299 21.24 6.04 -8.16
CA SER A 299 20.00 5.32 -7.87
C SER A 299 20.17 4.47 -6.61
N LEU A 300 19.07 4.20 -5.90
CA LEU A 300 19.13 3.27 -4.77
C LEU A 300 19.42 1.85 -5.26
N ALA A 301 20.25 1.13 -4.51
CA ALA A 301 20.57 -0.26 -4.81
C ALA A 301 19.33 -1.18 -4.69
N ARG A 302 19.38 -2.31 -5.39
CA ARG A 302 18.36 -3.37 -5.29
C ARG A 302 18.39 -3.99 -3.90
N ILE A 303 17.21 -4.25 -3.33
CA ILE A 303 17.09 -4.95 -2.04
C ILE A 303 17.34 -6.45 -2.24
N PRO A 304 18.32 -7.05 -1.56
CA PRO A 304 18.53 -8.49 -1.60
C PRO A 304 17.38 -9.23 -0.90
N GLY A 305 16.99 -10.39 -1.43
CA GLY A 305 15.98 -11.24 -0.79
C GLY A 305 14.61 -10.58 -0.61
N ARG A 306 14.22 -9.67 -1.51
CA ARG A 306 12.91 -9.00 -1.48
C ARG A 306 11.80 -10.03 -1.31
N THR A 307 10.88 -9.77 -0.38
CA THR A 307 9.73 -10.64 -0.13
C THR A 307 8.90 -10.79 -1.41
N ILE A 308 8.75 -12.04 -1.86
CA ILE A 308 7.92 -12.40 -3.01
C ILE A 308 6.52 -12.67 -2.48
N TYR A 309 5.50 -12.12 -3.15
CA TYR A 309 4.11 -12.29 -2.74
C TYR A 309 3.33 -13.07 -3.80
N ARG A 310 2.38 -13.89 -3.33
CA ARG A 310 1.28 -14.37 -4.15
C ARG A 310 0.16 -13.32 -4.13
N PRO A 311 -0.19 -12.70 -5.27
CA PRO A 311 -1.23 -11.67 -5.30
C PRO A 311 -2.63 -12.30 -5.19
N ALA A 312 -3.55 -11.55 -4.58
CA ALA A 312 -4.98 -11.84 -4.57
C ALA A 312 -5.76 -10.52 -4.69
N TYR A 313 -7.01 -10.56 -5.18
CA TYR A 313 -7.80 -9.36 -5.43
C TYR A 313 -9.21 -9.44 -4.84
N LEU A 314 -9.66 -8.35 -4.22
CA LEU A 314 -11.00 -8.23 -3.64
C LEU A 314 -11.74 -7.00 -4.17
N LEU A 315 -12.85 -7.20 -4.84
CA LEU A 315 -13.60 -6.13 -5.52
C LEU A 315 -15.01 -6.06 -4.93
N VAL A 316 -15.31 -5.02 -4.14
CA VAL A 316 -16.65 -4.84 -3.54
C VAL A 316 -17.38 -3.73 -4.28
N SER A 317 -18.57 -4.03 -4.81
CA SER A 317 -19.38 -3.14 -5.67
C SER A 317 -18.58 -2.48 -6.80
N PRO A 318 -17.85 -3.25 -7.65
CA PRO A 318 -17.01 -2.66 -8.69
C PRO A 318 -17.85 -1.92 -9.75
N LEU A 319 -17.39 -0.73 -10.15
CA LEU A 319 -18.08 0.15 -11.11
C LEU A 319 -17.91 -0.27 -12.57
N GLN A 320 -18.01 -1.57 -12.86
CA GLN A 320 -17.77 -2.13 -14.19
C GLN A 320 -18.83 -1.66 -15.19
N GLY A 321 -18.39 -1.02 -16.27
CA GLY A 321 -19.26 -0.56 -17.35
C GLY A 321 -20.07 0.71 -17.05
N VAL A 322 -19.81 1.42 -15.95
CA VAL A 322 -20.19 2.83 -15.82
C VAL A 322 -19.20 3.62 -16.67
N VAL A 323 -19.74 4.45 -17.56
CA VAL A 323 -18.95 5.09 -18.63
C VAL A 323 -17.85 5.99 -18.04
N THR A 324 -16.61 5.53 -18.10
CA THR A 324 -15.44 6.37 -18.35
C THR A 324 -14.86 6.04 -19.73
N ASN A 325 -15.73 5.92 -20.75
CA ASN A 325 -15.36 5.73 -22.16
C ASN A 325 -14.66 6.96 -22.78
N LEU A 326 -13.79 7.65 -22.05
CA LEU A 326 -12.78 8.50 -22.68
C LEU A 326 -11.51 7.72 -23.02
N ALA A 327 -11.36 6.48 -22.55
CA ALA A 327 -10.23 5.60 -22.88
C ALA A 327 -10.61 4.38 -23.76
N THR A 328 -11.87 4.25 -24.18
CA THR A 328 -12.37 3.09 -24.97
C THR A 328 -13.22 3.52 -26.16
N MET A 329 -12.74 4.47 -26.96
CA MET A 329 -13.25 4.71 -28.31
C MET A 329 -12.46 3.87 -29.33
N SER A 330 -12.73 2.57 -29.39
CA SER A 330 -12.52 1.81 -30.63
C SER A 330 -13.90 1.44 -31.18
N LEU A 331 -14.31 2.14 -32.23
CA LEU A 331 -15.49 1.76 -33.02
C LEU A 331 -15.24 0.36 -33.58
N PRO A 332 -16.19 -0.59 -33.50
CA PRO A 332 -16.08 -1.82 -34.26
C PRO A 332 -16.21 -1.47 -35.75
N SER A 333 -15.09 -1.57 -36.47
CA SER A 333 -15.04 -1.47 -37.93
C SER A 333 -15.80 -2.62 -38.57
N ALA A 334 -17.11 -2.44 -38.73
CA ALA A 334 -17.95 -3.27 -39.59
C ALA A 334 -18.63 -2.36 -40.61
N LEU A 335 -18.08 -2.32 -41.83
CA LEU A 335 -18.79 -2.26 -43.12
C LEU A 335 -17.79 -1.93 -44.24
N SER A 336 -17.41 -2.98 -44.97
CA SER A 336 -16.85 -2.85 -46.30
C SER A 336 -18.00 -2.59 -47.28
N ARG A 337 -18.08 -1.39 -47.87
CA ARG A 337 -18.76 -1.20 -49.16
C ARG A 337 -18.27 0.07 -49.89
N ARG A 338 -17.96 -0.15 -51.16
CA ARG A 338 -17.37 0.74 -52.18
C ARG A 338 -18.08 2.08 -52.37
N GLY A 339 -17.29 3.13 -52.67
CA GLY A 339 -17.73 4.31 -53.41
C GLY A 339 -16.82 5.55 -53.19
N PRO A 340 -16.28 6.20 -54.24
CA PRO A 340 -15.34 7.31 -54.10
C PRO A 340 -16.08 8.67 -53.98
N ILE A 341 -15.43 9.69 -53.41
CA ILE A 341 -15.32 11.08 -53.93
C ILE A 341 -14.84 12.08 -52.85
N ARG A 342 -13.81 12.84 -53.26
CA ARG A 342 -13.36 14.20 -52.88
C ARG A 342 -12.75 14.50 -51.50
N SER A 343 -11.42 14.59 -51.57
CA SER A 343 -10.53 15.58 -50.96
C SER A 343 -11.19 16.85 -50.38
N PHE A 344 -10.98 17.06 -49.08
CA PHE A 344 -10.85 18.39 -48.49
C PHE A 344 -9.57 18.43 -47.66
N SER A 345 -8.62 19.25 -48.12
CA SER A 345 -7.37 19.55 -47.46
C SER A 345 -7.61 20.65 -46.43
N TRP A 346 -7.47 20.33 -45.14
CA TRP A 346 -7.24 21.33 -44.09
C TRP A 346 -5.84 21.11 -43.53
N SER A 347 -4.98 22.09 -43.70
CA SER A 347 -3.65 22.14 -43.12
C SER A 347 -3.75 22.47 -41.63
N SER A 348 -3.17 21.62 -40.79
CA SER A 348 -2.86 21.98 -39.40
C SER A 348 -1.59 21.28 -38.97
N SER A 349 -0.57 22.11 -38.76
CA SER A 349 0.58 21.98 -37.86
C SER A 349 0.78 20.63 -37.15
N SER A 350 1.98 20.09 -37.37
CA SER A 350 2.63 18.98 -36.67
C SER A 350 2.30 18.91 -35.18
N SER A 351 1.61 17.85 -34.79
CA SER A 351 1.59 17.34 -33.42
C SER A 351 1.82 15.83 -33.47
N SER A 352 2.53 15.35 -32.46
CA SER A 352 3.06 14.00 -32.25
C SER A 352 2.08 12.87 -32.58
N THR A 353 2.61 11.80 -33.17
CA THR A 353 1.94 10.58 -33.60
C THR A 353 1.09 9.91 -32.49
N PRO A 354 -0.20 9.57 -32.73
CA PRO A 354 -1.09 8.91 -31.76
C PRO A 354 -0.81 7.41 -31.52
N GLU A 355 -0.18 6.73 -32.48
CA GLU A 355 -0.13 5.26 -32.53
C GLU A 355 0.60 4.59 -31.36
N LYS A 356 1.60 5.26 -30.75
CA LYS A 356 2.37 4.69 -29.63
C LYS A 356 1.62 4.69 -28.30
N ASN A 357 0.71 5.65 -28.09
CA ASN A 357 -0.05 5.76 -26.84
C ASN A 357 -1.23 4.79 -26.81
N GLU A 358 -1.86 4.54 -27.96
CA GLU A 358 -2.97 3.58 -28.03
C GLU A 358 -2.51 2.14 -27.79
N ALA A 359 -1.37 1.74 -28.36
CA ALA A 359 -0.83 0.39 -28.19
C ALA A 359 -0.46 0.09 -26.72
N SER A 360 0.13 1.05 -26.01
CA SER A 360 0.51 0.89 -24.61
C SER A 360 -0.71 0.89 -23.67
N GLU A 361 -1.73 1.71 -23.94
CA GLU A 361 -2.96 1.71 -23.16
C GLU A 361 -3.77 0.41 -23.33
N ILE A 362 -3.80 -0.16 -24.54
CA ILE A 362 -4.42 -1.46 -24.80
C ILE A 362 -3.70 -2.58 -24.03
N ASP A 363 -2.36 -2.56 -24.02
CA ASP A 363 -1.56 -3.56 -23.31
C ASP A 363 -1.78 -3.48 -21.80
N HIS A 364 -1.78 -2.27 -21.23
CA HIS A 364 -2.08 -2.06 -19.81
C HIS A 364 -3.49 -2.52 -19.43
N SER A 365 -4.50 -2.21 -20.24
CA SER A 365 -5.88 -2.67 -19.98
C SER A 365 -5.99 -4.19 -20.04
N ARG A 366 -5.25 -4.83 -20.94
CA ARG A 366 -5.22 -6.28 -21.07
C ARG A 366 -4.52 -6.93 -19.88
N GLU A 367 -3.37 -6.40 -19.47
CA GLU A 367 -2.64 -6.82 -18.26
C GLU A 367 -3.54 -6.75 -17.01
N ALA A 368 -4.23 -5.61 -16.85
CA ALA A 368 -5.11 -5.35 -15.73
C ALA A 368 -6.28 -6.34 -15.63
N GLU A 369 -6.84 -6.79 -16.75
CA GLU A 369 -7.89 -7.81 -16.75
C GLU A 369 -7.32 -9.22 -16.55
N LEU A 370 -6.21 -9.55 -17.23
CA LEU A 370 -5.56 -10.87 -17.14
C LEU A 370 -5.15 -11.20 -15.71
N LYS A 371 -4.59 -10.25 -14.95
CA LYS A 371 -4.16 -10.49 -13.55
C LYS A 371 -5.33 -10.97 -12.66
N LEU A 372 -6.56 -10.56 -12.94
CA LEU A 372 -7.74 -10.95 -12.16
C LEU A 372 -8.16 -12.39 -12.44
N THR A 373 -7.89 -12.88 -13.65
CA THR A 373 -8.16 -14.27 -14.03
C THR A 373 -7.04 -15.22 -13.61
N LEU A 374 -5.79 -14.74 -13.59
CA LEU A 374 -4.61 -15.55 -13.26
C LEU A 374 -4.40 -15.73 -11.75
N ASN A 375 -5.01 -14.89 -10.92
CA ASN A 375 -4.81 -14.88 -9.47
C ASN A 375 -6.15 -14.97 -8.73
N PRO A 376 -6.18 -15.51 -7.49
CA PRO A 376 -7.40 -15.56 -6.70
C PRO A 376 -8.08 -14.20 -6.62
N THR A 377 -9.28 -14.11 -7.18
CA THR A 377 -10.03 -12.86 -7.24
C THR A 377 -11.48 -13.09 -6.85
N LEU A 378 -11.99 -12.32 -5.90
CA LEU A 378 -13.41 -12.29 -5.56
C LEU A 378 -14.01 -10.92 -5.88
N ALA A 379 -15.05 -10.90 -6.71
CA ALA A 379 -15.94 -9.76 -6.86
C ALA A 379 -17.24 -9.98 -6.08
N ILE A 380 -17.66 -9.03 -5.25
CA ILE A 380 -18.91 -9.06 -4.49
C ILE A 380 -19.78 -7.88 -4.92
N TYR A 381 -21.02 -8.12 -5.32
CA TYR A 381 -21.93 -7.06 -5.74
C TYR A 381 -23.39 -7.39 -5.42
N GLY A 382 -24.22 -6.36 -5.32
CA GLY A 382 -25.65 -6.52 -5.11
C GLY A 382 -26.45 -6.55 -6.41
N ASP A 383 -27.57 -7.28 -6.43
CA ASP A 383 -28.49 -7.33 -7.58
C ASP A 383 -29.36 -6.06 -7.73
N ARG A 384 -29.38 -5.19 -6.70
CA ARG A 384 -30.07 -3.89 -6.66
C ARG A 384 -29.10 -2.71 -6.58
N ASP A 385 -27.91 -2.85 -7.15
CA ASP A 385 -26.95 -1.75 -7.27
C ASP A 385 -27.54 -0.60 -8.11
N GLY A 386 -27.58 0.60 -7.53
CA GLY A 386 -28.15 1.80 -8.16
C GLY A 386 -27.20 2.52 -9.12
N PHE A 387 -25.91 2.18 -9.12
CA PHE A 387 -24.89 2.79 -9.97
C PHE A 387 -24.57 1.90 -11.18
N VAL A 388 -24.49 0.59 -10.97
CA VAL A 388 -24.14 -0.37 -12.02
C VAL A 388 -25.31 -1.31 -12.30
N PRO A 389 -25.86 -1.32 -13.52
CA PRO A 389 -26.86 -2.31 -13.89
C PRO A 389 -26.34 -3.74 -13.70
N VAL A 390 -27.04 -4.56 -12.91
CA VAL A 390 -26.62 -5.95 -12.59
C VAL A 390 -26.30 -6.79 -13.83
N ARG A 391 -26.99 -6.54 -14.96
CA ARG A 391 -26.70 -7.22 -16.23
C ARG A 391 -25.25 -7.03 -16.67
N LYS A 392 -24.69 -5.81 -16.55
CA LYS A 392 -23.29 -5.53 -16.90
C LYS A 392 -22.32 -6.31 -16.02
N LEU A 393 -22.63 -6.44 -14.72
CA LEU A 393 -21.82 -7.20 -13.78
C LEU A 393 -21.88 -8.70 -14.06
N ARG A 394 -23.06 -9.22 -14.45
CA ARG A 394 -23.24 -10.62 -14.87
C ARG A 394 -22.51 -10.92 -16.18
N ASP A 395 -22.56 -10.01 -17.15
CA ASP A 395 -21.83 -10.16 -18.43
C ASP A 395 -20.32 -10.13 -18.20
N TRP A 396 -19.84 -9.18 -17.38
CA TRP A 396 -18.44 -9.07 -16.98
C TRP A 396 -17.95 -10.33 -16.25
N ARG A 397 -18.72 -10.80 -15.26
CA ARG A 397 -18.48 -12.07 -14.56
C ARG A 397 -18.36 -13.22 -15.54
N SER A 398 -19.35 -13.41 -16.41
CA SER A 398 -19.40 -14.55 -17.34
C SER A 398 -18.18 -14.57 -18.24
N ARG A 399 -17.72 -13.39 -18.67
CA ARG A 399 -16.53 -13.24 -19.52
C ARG A 399 -15.22 -13.60 -18.80
N LEU A 400 -15.06 -13.23 -17.52
CA LEU A 400 -13.87 -13.55 -16.74
C LEU A 400 -13.85 -15.00 -16.23
N GLU A 401 -15.01 -15.56 -15.86
CA GLU A 401 -15.14 -16.95 -15.43
C GLU A 401 -14.98 -17.94 -16.61
N ALA A 402 -15.27 -17.51 -17.84
CA ALA A 402 -15.10 -18.32 -19.05
C ALA A 402 -13.63 -18.48 -19.48
N VAL A 403 -12.70 -17.71 -18.93
CA VAL A 403 -11.26 -17.86 -19.24
C VAL A 403 -10.77 -19.22 -18.70
N PRO A 404 -10.06 -20.04 -19.50
CA PRO A 404 -9.54 -21.32 -19.04
C PRO A 404 -8.68 -21.17 -17.78
N HIS A 405 -8.93 -22.01 -16.77
CA HIS A 405 -8.24 -21.98 -15.47
C HIS A 405 -8.36 -20.65 -14.71
N SER A 406 -9.41 -19.86 -14.98
CA SER A 406 -9.67 -18.62 -14.26
C SER A 406 -9.85 -18.87 -12.76
N GLN A 407 -9.12 -18.09 -11.97
CA GLN A 407 -9.26 -18.02 -10.50
C GLN A 407 -10.21 -16.90 -10.07
N PHE A 408 -10.84 -16.22 -11.03
CA PHE A 408 -11.86 -15.21 -10.77
C PHE A 408 -13.17 -15.87 -10.35
N ARG A 409 -13.79 -15.35 -9.29
CA ARG A 409 -15.15 -15.70 -8.87
C ARG A 409 -15.95 -14.46 -8.55
N ALA A 410 -17.26 -14.51 -8.78
CA ALA A 410 -18.18 -13.47 -8.35
C ALA A 410 -19.28 -13.99 -7.42
N HIS A 411 -19.60 -13.19 -6.41
CA HIS A 411 -20.68 -13.41 -5.46
C HIS A 411 -21.72 -12.29 -5.58
N GLU A 412 -22.86 -12.63 -6.19
CA GLU A 412 -24.02 -11.75 -6.29
C GLU A 412 -24.89 -11.89 -5.03
N VAL A 413 -25.16 -10.78 -4.34
CA VAL A 413 -25.95 -10.74 -3.10
C VAL A 413 -27.35 -10.20 -3.40
N SER A 414 -28.37 -11.05 -3.19
CA SER A 414 -29.74 -10.66 -3.49
C SER A 414 -30.28 -9.62 -2.50
N GLY A 415 -30.96 -8.61 -3.03
CA GLY A 415 -31.52 -7.49 -2.28
C GLY A 415 -30.51 -6.41 -1.89
N ALA A 416 -29.20 -6.64 -2.09
CA ALA A 416 -28.16 -5.70 -1.72
C ALA A 416 -28.07 -4.55 -2.74
N GLY A 417 -27.96 -3.33 -2.23
CA GLY A 417 -27.59 -2.16 -3.02
C GLY A 417 -26.09 -1.86 -2.89
N HIS A 418 -25.66 -0.81 -3.59
CA HIS A 418 -24.25 -0.41 -3.66
C HIS A 418 -23.60 -0.16 -2.29
N PHE A 419 -24.36 0.46 -1.37
CA PHE A 419 -23.91 0.87 -0.05
C PHE A 419 -24.07 -0.19 1.05
N TRP A 420 -24.57 -1.38 0.73
CA TRP A 420 -24.69 -2.50 1.67
C TRP A 420 -25.56 -2.30 2.92
N PHE A 421 -26.36 -1.23 2.99
CA PHE A 421 -27.24 -0.93 4.13
C PHE A 421 -28.56 -1.75 4.16
N GLN A 422 -28.90 -2.45 3.07
CA GLN A 422 -30.19 -3.12 2.92
C GLN A 422 -30.21 -4.46 3.67
N GLY A 423 -31.10 -4.60 4.66
CA GLY A 423 -31.35 -5.86 5.35
C GLY A 423 -30.07 -6.51 5.89
N ASN A 424 -29.81 -7.75 5.47
CA ASN A 424 -28.62 -8.52 5.88
C ASN A 424 -27.44 -8.40 4.90
N ALA A 425 -27.42 -7.41 4.00
CA ALA A 425 -26.39 -7.27 2.97
C ALA A 425 -24.98 -7.12 3.54
N ALA A 426 -24.76 -6.23 4.52
CA ALA A 426 -23.44 -6.02 5.12
C ALA A 426 -22.88 -7.27 5.84
N PRO A 427 -23.66 -8.00 6.68
CA PRO A 427 -23.22 -9.30 7.22
C PRO A 427 -22.84 -10.33 6.15
N ILE A 428 -23.65 -10.46 5.08
CA ILE A 428 -23.36 -11.40 3.98
C ILE A 428 -22.06 -11.03 3.27
N MET A 429 -21.86 -9.74 2.97
CA MET A 429 -20.62 -9.24 2.36
C MET A 429 -19.41 -9.52 3.25
N ARG A 430 -19.50 -9.24 4.55
CA ARG A 430 -18.44 -9.53 5.52
C ARG A 430 -18.10 -11.02 5.56
N ASP A 431 -19.10 -11.88 5.56
CA ASP A 431 -18.88 -13.33 5.65
C ASP A 431 -18.32 -13.89 4.34
N ALA A 432 -18.71 -13.34 3.17
CA ALA A 432 -18.09 -13.65 1.88
C ALA A 432 -16.62 -13.20 1.81
N VAL A 433 -16.29 -12.01 2.32
CA VAL A 433 -14.90 -11.53 2.44
C VAL A 433 -14.07 -12.47 3.32
N ARG A 434 -14.63 -12.87 4.48
CA ARG A 434 -13.96 -13.79 5.40
C ARG A 434 -13.70 -15.14 4.73
N ALA A 435 -14.73 -15.76 4.14
CA ALA A 435 -14.62 -17.06 3.49
C ALA A 435 -13.59 -17.06 2.36
N PHE A 436 -13.53 -15.98 1.56
CA PHE A 436 -12.51 -15.83 0.53
C PHE A 436 -11.11 -15.72 1.11
N ALA A 437 -10.92 -14.85 2.11
CA ALA A 437 -9.63 -14.67 2.76
C ALA A 437 -9.15 -15.95 3.47
N GLU A 438 -10.05 -16.72 4.07
CA GLU A 438 -9.76 -18.05 4.62
C GLU A 438 -9.35 -19.03 3.51
N SER A 439 -10.10 -19.11 2.41
CA SER A 439 -9.77 -20.03 1.31
C SER A 439 -8.39 -19.78 0.70
N ILE A 440 -7.99 -18.51 0.55
CA ILE A 440 -6.66 -18.21 0.01
C ILE A 440 -5.55 -18.49 1.03
N LEU A 441 -5.83 -18.43 2.34
CA LEU A 441 -4.89 -18.84 3.38
C LEU A 441 -4.78 -20.37 3.47
N GLU A 442 -5.88 -21.11 3.32
CA GLU A 442 -5.89 -22.58 3.31
C GLU A 442 -5.19 -23.16 2.08
N ASP A 443 -5.46 -22.62 0.88
CA ASP A 443 -4.75 -22.99 -0.35
C ASP A 443 -3.24 -22.76 -0.23
N HIS A 444 -2.81 -21.82 0.61
CA HIS A 444 -1.41 -21.59 0.89
C HIS A 444 -0.83 -22.68 1.80
N ASP A 445 -1.58 -23.10 2.82
CA ASP A 445 -1.15 -24.14 3.76
C ASP A 445 -1.11 -25.54 3.14
N LEU A 446 -1.94 -25.81 2.13
CA LEU A 446 -1.94 -27.09 1.41
C LEU A 446 -0.80 -27.23 0.39
N ASN A 447 -0.20 -26.11 -0.03
CA ASN A 447 0.89 -26.07 -1.01
C ASN A 447 2.29 -25.95 -0.36
N GLU A 448 2.35 -25.96 0.98
CA GLU A 448 3.56 -26.14 1.80
C GLU A 448 3.72 -27.61 2.23
#